data_AF-A0A915MZ44-F1
#
_entry.id   AF-A0A915MZ44-F1
#
_cell.length_a   1.000
_cell.length_b   1.000
_cell.length_c   1.000
_cell.angle_alpha   90.00
_cell.angle_beta   90.00
_cell.angle_gamma   90.00
#
_symmetry.space_group_name_H-M   'P 1'
#
loop_
_entity.id
_entity.type
_entity.pdbx_description
1 polymer ?
#
loop_
_entity_poly.entity_id
_entity_poly.type
_entity_poly.pdbx_seq_one_letter_code
_entity_poly.pdbx_strand_id
1 'polypeptide(L)'
;MDLASPGDPLSNNELILRIQKLGSSFTSSIEICQQQILAILGDIPLDTISTARLSPTLDWSEVLQTLDNQHFFVKSKNALQLLMIILITGIAPNPFPIGLIYRLWAGNKGGQLSLLSQIIHHPDVDSKSTVKFSKNNIFLIFPFYVLDYPHHPVGNLGCLKVFPDDSNRAVGMWKCLDLVEIIFRLGDIPALSNQILTLLRRSPGPMALCPDLLFLGVLQISMPMTQFRVHVLKYLVSVLLSGHSNAVPVFQFAWNFENHRVQMRQILFGSMAAYYSQNPEDQSRLTRILEITHELKGLSELLSINQFPFVIDMAILAARRDFLKLDKFIEDKLTEHGERRKEIMIILE
;
A
#
# COMPACT_ATOMS: atom_id res chain seq x y z
N MET A 1 -0.89 -42.32 36.24
CA MET A 1 -2.30 -42.62 35.95
C MET A 1 -3.10 -41.59 36.70
N ASP A 2 -3.53 -40.54 36.02
CA ASP A 2 -4.71 -39.78 36.40
C ASP A 2 -5.32 -39.32 35.09
N LEU A 3 -6.43 -39.97 34.75
CA LEU A 3 -7.25 -39.69 33.59
C LEU A 3 -7.94 -38.35 33.84
N ALA A 4 -7.49 -37.30 33.18
CA ALA A 4 -8.17 -36.01 33.18
C ALA A 4 -9.58 -36.19 32.60
N SER A 5 -10.58 -35.88 33.42
CA SER A 5 -12.00 -35.88 33.11
C SER A 5 -12.37 -34.93 31.97
N PRO A 6 -13.39 -35.24 31.16
CA PRO A 6 -13.88 -34.34 30.13
C PRO A 6 -14.81 -33.28 30.75
N GLY A 7 -14.50 -32.00 30.54
CA GLY A 7 -15.51 -30.94 30.61
C GLY A 7 -15.37 -29.90 31.73
N ASP A 8 -14.30 -29.10 31.70
CA ASP A 8 -14.38 -27.72 32.19
C ASP A 8 -14.33 -26.77 30.98
N PRO A 9 -15.23 -25.76 30.87
CA PRO A 9 -15.13 -24.75 29.83
C PRO A 9 -13.82 -23.98 30.01
N LEU A 10 -13.01 -23.90 28.94
CA LEU A 10 -11.79 -23.10 28.91
C LEU A 10 -12.10 -21.69 29.41
N SER A 11 -11.38 -21.21 30.44
CA SER A 11 -11.59 -19.85 30.92
C SER A 11 -11.31 -18.85 29.78
N ASN A 12 -12.12 -17.78 29.69
CA ASN A 12 -11.97 -16.76 28.64
C ASN A 12 -10.52 -16.24 28.56
N ASN A 13 -9.85 -16.09 29.71
CA ASN A 13 -8.45 -15.67 29.79
C ASN A 13 -7.48 -16.66 29.16
N GLU A 14 -7.76 -17.97 29.26
CA GLU A 14 -6.91 -19.01 28.68
C GLU A 14 -7.13 -19.17 27.18
N LEU A 15 -8.37 -19.01 26.69
CA LEU A 15 -8.67 -18.90 25.27
C LEU A 15 -8.00 -17.68 24.64
N ILE A 16 -8.09 -16.51 25.30
CA ILE A 16 -7.41 -15.28 24.86
C ILE A 16 -5.89 -15.49 24.83
N LEU A 17 -5.28 -16.07 25.88
CA LEU A 17 -3.85 -16.36 25.91
C LEU A 17 -3.42 -17.35 24.81
N ARG A 18 -4.27 -18.34 24.50
CA ARG A 18 -4.04 -19.31 23.42
C ARG A 18 -4.18 -18.66 22.04
N ILE A 19 -5.16 -17.77 21.82
CA ILE A 19 -5.31 -16.97 20.59
C ILE A 19 -4.15 -15.97 20.42
N GLN A 20 -3.69 -15.35 21.51
CA GLN A 20 -2.49 -14.51 21.52
C GLN A 20 -1.23 -15.32 21.14
N LYS A 21 -1.11 -16.56 21.63
CA LYS A 21 -0.01 -17.48 21.28
C LYS A 21 -0.14 -18.11 19.90
N LEU A 22 -1.34 -18.27 19.34
CA LEU A 22 -1.57 -18.81 17.99
C LEU A 22 -0.75 -18.03 16.96
N GLY A 23 -0.70 -16.69 17.07
CA GLY A 23 0.15 -15.87 16.23
C GLY A 23 1.66 -16.20 16.29
N SER A 24 2.19 -16.76 17.38
CA SER A 24 3.62 -17.12 17.51
C SER A 24 3.94 -18.56 17.06
N SER A 25 2.94 -19.45 17.09
CA SER A 25 3.14 -20.91 17.01
C SER A 25 2.95 -21.50 15.61
N PHE A 26 2.41 -20.73 14.66
CA PHE A 26 2.11 -21.24 13.32
C PHE A 26 3.35 -21.36 12.42
N THR A 27 3.64 -22.60 12.05
CA THR A 27 4.73 -23.00 11.16
C THR A 27 4.21 -23.19 9.72
N SER A 28 5.09 -23.56 8.79
CA SER A 28 4.74 -23.87 7.40
C SER A 28 3.89 -25.15 7.23
N SER A 29 3.73 -25.96 8.27
CA SER A 29 2.96 -27.21 8.22
C SER A 29 1.52 -27.02 8.72
N ILE A 30 0.56 -27.27 7.82
CA ILE A 30 -0.88 -27.28 8.12
C ILE A 30 -1.20 -28.27 9.25
N GLU A 31 -0.52 -29.41 9.28
CA GLU A 31 -0.78 -30.49 10.25
C GLU A 31 -0.41 -30.09 11.68
N ILE A 32 0.68 -29.33 11.86
CA ILE A 32 1.11 -28.82 13.18
C ILE A 32 0.16 -27.72 13.66
N CYS A 33 -0.26 -26.83 12.77
CA CYS A 33 -1.28 -25.81 13.08
C CYS A 33 -2.61 -26.46 13.48
N GLN A 34 -3.03 -27.51 12.76
CA GLN A 34 -4.23 -28.28 13.05
C GLN A 34 -4.14 -29.01 14.40
N GLN A 35 -2.99 -29.63 14.72
CA GLN A 35 -2.76 -30.28 16.02
C GLN A 35 -2.78 -29.27 17.18
N GLN A 36 -2.20 -28.08 17.00
CA GLN A 36 -2.23 -27.03 18.02
C GLN A 36 -3.63 -26.45 18.21
N ILE A 37 -4.44 -26.35 17.15
CA ILE A 37 -5.85 -25.95 17.26
C ILE A 37 -6.70 -27.03 17.90
N LEU A 38 -6.51 -28.31 17.55
CA LEU A 38 -7.17 -29.44 18.21
C LEU A 38 -6.80 -29.50 19.71
N ALA A 39 -5.56 -29.16 20.07
CA ALA A 39 -5.14 -29.04 21.47
C ALA A 39 -5.72 -27.82 22.19
N ILE A 40 -6.07 -26.76 21.45
CA ILE A 40 -6.65 -25.51 21.99
C ILE A 40 -8.17 -25.60 22.09
N LEU A 41 -8.84 -26.27 21.14
CA LEU A 41 -10.29 -26.34 21.00
C LEU A 41 -10.88 -27.68 21.50
N GLY A 42 -10.06 -28.69 21.82
CA GLY A 42 -10.55 -30.07 21.96
C GLY A 42 -11.03 -30.60 20.60
N ASP A 43 -11.52 -31.85 20.54
CA ASP A 43 -12.11 -32.48 19.33
C ASP A 43 -13.44 -31.82 18.88
N ILE A 44 -13.53 -30.50 18.98
CA ILE A 44 -14.68 -29.70 18.61
C ILE A 44 -14.55 -29.34 17.11
N PRO A 45 -15.52 -29.74 16.26
CA PRO A 45 -15.50 -29.39 14.85
C PRO A 45 -15.48 -27.86 14.65
N LEU A 46 -14.80 -27.35 13.61
CA LEU A 46 -14.72 -25.92 13.28
C LEU A 46 -15.97 -25.44 12.52
N ASP A 47 -17.15 -25.76 13.03
CA ASP A 47 -18.43 -25.24 12.58
C ASP A 47 -18.84 -24.01 13.41
N THR A 48 -19.62 -23.11 12.81
CA THR A 48 -20.09 -21.84 13.43
C THR A 48 -20.76 -22.04 14.78
N ILE A 49 -21.40 -23.20 14.98
CA ILE A 49 -22.08 -23.58 16.23
C ILE A 49 -21.06 -23.96 17.31
N SER A 50 -19.92 -24.52 16.91
CA SER A 50 -18.92 -25.10 17.78
C SER A 50 -17.88 -24.07 18.24
N THR A 51 -17.52 -23.09 17.40
CA THR A 51 -16.71 -21.94 17.83
C THR A 51 -17.48 -20.98 18.73
N ALA A 52 -18.77 -20.76 18.46
CA ALA A 52 -19.68 -20.03 19.35
C ALA A 52 -19.93 -20.75 20.70
N ARG A 53 -19.80 -22.09 20.72
CA ARG A 53 -19.91 -22.91 21.93
C ARG A 53 -18.68 -22.86 22.85
N LEU A 54 -17.52 -22.39 22.37
CA LEU A 54 -16.30 -22.30 23.18
C LEU A 54 -16.42 -21.29 24.33
N SER A 55 -17.20 -20.22 24.13
CA SER A 55 -17.70 -19.36 25.20
C SER A 55 -18.73 -18.37 24.63
N PRO A 56 -20.03 -18.48 24.97
CA PRO A 56 -21.06 -17.51 24.55
C PRO A 56 -20.88 -16.12 25.20
N THR A 57 -19.85 -15.95 26.04
CA THR A 57 -19.52 -14.69 26.74
C THR A 57 -18.29 -13.98 26.18
N LEU A 58 -17.62 -14.55 25.17
CA LEU A 58 -16.39 -13.99 24.62
C LEU A 58 -16.70 -12.86 23.64
N ASP A 59 -16.22 -11.65 23.93
CA ASP A 59 -16.28 -10.55 22.97
C ASP A 59 -15.15 -10.71 21.94
N TRP A 60 -15.50 -11.16 20.74
CA TRP A 60 -14.56 -11.33 19.64
C TRP A 60 -13.94 -10.01 19.15
N SER A 61 -14.54 -8.86 19.47
CA SER A 61 -13.94 -7.54 19.23
C SER A 61 -12.73 -7.32 20.16
N GLU A 62 -12.81 -7.78 21.41
CA GLU A 62 -11.70 -7.78 22.36
C GLU A 62 -10.61 -8.76 21.90
N VAL A 63 -10.99 -9.95 21.43
CA VAL A 63 -10.04 -10.92 20.85
C VAL A 63 -9.26 -10.31 19.69
N LEU A 64 -9.92 -9.60 18.77
CA LEU A 64 -9.24 -8.89 17.68
C LEU A 64 -8.28 -7.81 18.17
N GLN A 65 -8.65 -7.08 19.23
CA GLN A 65 -7.76 -6.10 19.85
C GLN A 65 -6.53 -6.77 20.51
N THR A 66 -6.71 -7.96 21.08
CA THR A 66 -5.60 -8.71 21.69
C THR A 66 -4.58 -9.25 20.68
N LEU A 67 -4.87 -9.19 19.37
CA LEU A 67 -3.87 -9.50 18.33
C LEU A 67 -2.68 -8.52 18.36
N ASP A 68 -2.89 -7.31 18.89
CA ASP A 68 -1.84 -6.32 19.15
C ASP A 68 -0.99 -6.70 20.38
N ASN A 69 -0.34 -7.86 20.32
CA ASN A 69 0.55 -8.39 21.34
C ASN A 69 1.92 -8.72 20.74
N GLN A 70 2.99 -8.67 21.54
CA GLN A 70 4.38 -8.84 21.08
C GLN A 70 4.68 -10.21 20.44
N HIS A 71 3.85 -11.22 20.67
CA HIS A 71 4.07 -12.58 20.20
C HIS A 71 3.36 -12.88 18.87
N PHE A 72 2.44 -12.03 18.43
CA PHE A 72 1.67 -12.26 17.22
C PHE A 72 2.51 -12.09 15.94
N PHE A 73 2.53 -13.11 15.06
CA PHE A 73 3.24 -13.05 13.78
C PHE A 73 2.75 -14.06 12.72
N VAL A 74 2.22 -13.60 11.59
CA VAL A 74 1.69 -14.47 10.53
C VAL A 74 2.79 -14.83 9.52
N LYS A 75 3.24 -16.10 9.53
CA LYS A 75 4.35 -16.59 8.69
C LYS A 75 3.95 -17.12 7.32
N SER A 76 2.69 -17.54 7.13
CA SER A 76 2.27 -18.26 5.93
C SER A 76 0.83 -17.97 5.53
N LYS A 77 0.52 -18.19 4.25
CA LYS A 77 -0.85 -18.16 3.70
C LYS A 77 -1.81 -19.02 4.52
N ASN A 78 -1.38 -20.21 4.93
CA ASN A 78 -2.23 -21.16 5.65
C ASN A 78 -2.54 -20.67 7.07
N ALA A 79 -1.56 -20.03 7.73
CA ALA A 79 -1.77 -19.38 9.03
C ALA A 79 -2.76 -18.22 8.92
N LEU A 80 -2.65 -17.40 7.86
CA LEU A 80 -3.64 -16.35 7.56
C LEU A 80 -5.03 -16.96 7.33
N GLN A 81 -5.13 -17.99 6.48
CA GLN A 81 -6.39 -18.65 6.17
C GLN A 81 -7.15 -19.08 7.42
N LEU A 82 -6.42 -19.79 8.26
CA LEU A 82 -6.94 -20.33 9.50
C LEU A 82 -7.32 -19.25 10.51
N LEU A 83 -6.47 -18.23 10.67
CA LEU A 83 -6.75 -17.10 11.55
C LEU A 83 -8.06 -16.41 11.15
N MET A 84 -8.23 -16.09 9.86
CA MET A 84 -9.45 -15.42 9.41
C MET A 84 -10.69 -16.30 9.51
N ILE A 85 -10.57 -17.61 9.24
CA ILE A 85 -11.68 -18.55 9.46
C ILE A 85 -12.12 -18.52 10.92
N ILE A 86 -11.19 -18.63 11.87
CA ILE A 86 -11.51 -18.59 13.31
C ILE A 86 -12.18 -17.26 13.69
N LEU A 87 -11.61 -16.14 13.24
CA LEU A 87 -12.13 -14.82 13.60
C LEU A 87 -13.51 -14.55 12.99
N ILE A 88 -13.69 -14.85 11.69
CA ILE A 88 -14.96 -14.61 10.98
C ILE A 88 -16.06 -15.54 11.51
N THR A 89 -15.74 -16.82 11.76
CA THR A 89 -16.71 -17.76 12.33
C THR A 89 -17.06 -17.44 13.77
N GLY A 90 -16.10 -16.97 14.57
CA GLY A 90 -16.34 -16.56 15.95
C GLY A 90 -17.23 -15.32 16.08
N ILE A 91 -17.02 -14.33 15.22
CA ILE A 91 -17.78 -13.07 15.25
C ILE A 91 -19.22 -13.23 14.74
N ALA A 92 -19.50 -14.23 13.91
CA ALA A 92 -20.82 -14.46 13.35
C ALA A 92 -21.89 -14.60 14.48
N PRO A 93 -23.06 -13.94 14.36
CA PRO A 93 -23.59 -13.26 13.17
C PRO A 93 -23.23 -11.77 13.03
N ASN A 94 -22.42 -11.20 13.93
CA ASN A 94 -22.08 -9.78 13.88
C ASN A 94 -21.18 -9.45 12.67
N PRO A 95 -21.20 -8.21 12.15
CA PRO A 95 -20.28 -7.80 11.10
C PRO A 95 -18.83 -7.80 11.59
N PHE A 96 -17.92 -8.30 10.76
CA PHE A 96 -16.49 -8.31 11.07
C PHE A 96 -15.94 -6.87 11.18
N PRO A 97 -15.33 -6.46 12.31
CA PRO A 97 -14.86 -5.10 12.52
C PRO A 97 -13.50 -4.89 11.84
N ILE A 98 -13.52 -4.80 10.51
CA ILE A 98 -12.34 -4.65 9.65
C ILE A 98 -11.44 -3.47 10.04
N GLY A 99 -12.03 -2.40 10.59
CA GLY A 99 -11.29 -1.23 11.06
C GLY A 99 -10.23 -1.52 12.11
N LEU A 100 -10.36 -2.61 12.89
CA LEU A 100 -9.33 -3.01 13.86
C LEU A 100 -8.04 -3.53 13.20
N ILE A 101 -8.14 -4.05 11.96
CA ILE A 101 -6.97 -4.46 11.17
C ILE A 101 -6.25 -3.23 10.58
N TYR A 102 -7.00 -2.22 10.15
CA TYR A 102 -6.46 -1.00 9.53
C TYR A 102 -6.07 0.10 10.54
N ARG A 103 -6.45 -0.04 11.82
CA ARG A 103 -5.92 0.81 12.89
C ARG A 103 -4.45 0.50 13.14
N LEU A 104 -3.62 1.52 13.35
CA LEU A 104 -2.22 1.30 13.76
C LEU A 104 -2.16 0.59 15.11
N TRP A 105 -1.43 -0.53 15.16
CA TRP A 105 -1.19 -1.29 16.38
C TRP A 105 -0.18 -0.60 17.29
N ALA A 106 -0.50 -0.50 18.58
CA ALA A 106 0.33 0.15 19.59
C ALA A 106 1.51 -0.75 19.99
N GLY A 107 1.25 -2.01 20.29
CA GLY A 107 2.20 -2.97 20.86
C GLY A 107 3.06 -3.72 19.83
N ASN A 108 2.50 -4.13 18.69
CA ASN A 108 3.18 -5.00 17.73
C ASN A 108 2.96 -4.62 16.26
N LYS A 109 3.70 -3.58 15.83
CA LYS A 109 3.71 -3.13 14.42
C LYS A 109 4.27 -4.18 13.45
N GLY A 110 5.22 -5.01 13.89
CA GLY A 110 5.82 -6.07 13.07
C GLY A 110 4.84 -7.22 12.79
N GLY A 111 4.05 -7.59 13.80
CA GLY A 111 2.95 -8.55 13.68
C GLY A 111 1.85 -8.03 12.75
N GLN A 112 1.47 -6.76 12.87
CA GLN A 112 0.53 -6.14 11.94
C GLN A 112 1.04 -6.19 10.49
N LEU A 113 2.31 -5.84 10.26
CA LEU A 113 2.93 -5.94 8.95
C LEU A 113 2.94 -7.39 8.43
N SER A 114 3.21 -8.38 9.28
CA SER A 114 3.18 -9.78 8.86
C SER A 114 1.79 -10.21 8.37
N LEU A 115 0.72 -9.78 9.06
CA LEU A 115 -0.67 -10.03 8.67
C LEU A 115 -0.99 -9.35 7.34
N LEU A 116 -0.74 -8.04 7.22
CA LEU A 116 -1.00 -7.26 6.02
C LEU A 116 -0.19 -7.77 4.82
N SER A 117 1.06 -8.17 5.04
CA SER A 117 1.91 -8.76 4.02
C SER A 117 1.29 -10.04 3.45
N GLN A 118 0.80 -10.94 4.31
CA GLN A 118 0.16 -12.17 3.82
C GLN A 118 -1.15 -11.87 3.07
N ILE A 119 -1.93 -10.87 3.50
CA ILE A 119 -3.15 -10.43 2.78
C ILE A 119 -2.78 -9.91 1.39
N ILE A 120 -1.76 -9.05 1.29
CA ILE A 120 -1.34 -8.42 0.04
C ILE A 120 -0.71 -9.41 -0.94
N HIS A 121 0.08 -10.38 -0.46
CA HIS A 121 0.72 -11.38 -1.32
C HIS A 121 -0.24 -12.47 -1.81
N HIS A 122 -1.40 -12.62 -1.16
CA HIS A 122 -2.36 -13.67 -1.46
C HIS A 122 -3.78 -13.11 -1.68
N PRO A 123 -3.99 -12.24 -2.68
CA PRO A 123 -5.32 -11.71 -3.03
C PRO A 123 -6.27 -12.79 -3.56
N ASP A 124 -5.70 -13.80 -4.23
CA ASP A 124 -6.41 -14.92 -4.86
C ASP A 124 -6.56 -16.11 -3.90
N VAL A 125 -6.65 -15.85 -2.59
CA VAL A 125 -7.16 -16.87 -1.69
C VAL A 125 -8.65 -17.00 -1.96
N ASP A 126 -8.97 -17.73 -3.03
CA ASP A 126 -10.30 -17.94 -3.55
C ASP A 126 -11.28 -18.35 -2.45
N SER A 127 -12.52 -17.90 -2.58
CA SER A 127 -13.68 -18.51 -1.92
C SER A 127 -13.89 -19.99 -2.30
N LYS A 128 -13.09 -20.51 -3.23
CA LYS A 128 -12.99 -21.92 -3.61
C LYS A 128 -11.77 -22.62 -3.02
N SER A 129 -10.83 -21.89 -2.40
CA SER A 129 -9.70 -22.48 -1.70
C SER A 129 -10.21 -23.07 -0.40
N THR A 130 -10.61 -24.33 -0.50
CA THR A 130 -11.14 -25.07 0.64
C THR A 130 -9.98 -25.56 1.49
N VAL A 131 -9.94 -25.13 2.75
CA VAL A 131 -9.02 -25.73 3.72
C VAL A 131 -9.66 -27.04 4.18
N LYS A 132 -9.01 -28.17 3.89
CA LYS A 132 -9.41 -29.48 4.41
C LYS A 132 -9.06 -29.56 5.89
N PHE A 133 -10.06 -29.55 6.75
CA PHE A 133 -9.90 -29.83 8.17
C PHE A 133 -10.23 -31.31 8.44
N SER A 134 -9.24 -32.04 8.93
CA SER A 134 -9.34 -33.41 9.47
C SER A 134 -9.78 -34.52 8.47
N LYS A 135 -9.68 -35.77 8.94
CA LYS A 135 -10.07 -37.03 8.26
C LYS A 135 -11.51 -37.05 7.73
N ASN A 136 -12.34 -36.08 8.11
CA ASN A 136 -13.76 -36.00 7.76
C ASN A 136 -14.07 -35.09 6.55
N ASN A 137 -13.08 -34.64 5.78
CA ASN A 137 -13.27 -33.81 4.58
C ASN A 137 -14.13 -32.55 4.83
N ILE A 138 -13.92 -31.85 5.95
CA ILE A 138 -14.58 -30.56 6.16
C ILE A 138 -13.83 -29.52 5.32
N PHE A 139 -14.51 -29.00 4.31
CA PHE A 139 -14.01 -27.97 3.41
C PHE A 139 -14.49 -26.60 3.90
N LEU A 140 -13.61 -25.83 4.54
CA LEU A 140 -13.94 -24.44 4.91
C LEU A 140 -13.49 -23.49 3.79
N ILE A 141 -14.46 -22.74 3.26
CA ILE A 141 -14.24 -21.66 2.30
C ILE A 141 -13.61 -20.48 3.04
N PHE A 142 -12.48 -19.96 2.56
CA PHE A 142 -11.89 -18.72 3.06
C PHE A 142 -12.68 -17.52 2.53
N PRO A 143 -13.38 -16.73 3.36
CA PRO A 143 -14.32 -15.72 2.90
C PRO A 143 -13.78 -14.29 3.02
N PHE A 144 -12.45 -14.08 3.06
CA PHE A 144 -11.90 -12.75 3.32
C PHE A 144 -11.36 -12.10 2.05
N TYR A 145 -12.09 -11.08 1.58
CA TYR A 145 -11.59 -10.12 0.60
C TYR A 145 -11.79 -8.70 1.13
N VAL A 146 -10.78 -7.85 0.98
CA VAL A 146 -10.75 -6.49 1.54
C VAL A 146 -11.96 -5.65 1.12
N LEU A 147 -12.39 -5.77 -0.14
CA LEU A 147 -13.51 -4.98 -0.66
C LEU A 147 -14.89 -5.52 -0.28
N ASP A 148 -14.99 -6.73 0.31
CA ASP A 148 -16.25 -7.29 0.80
C ASP A 148 -16.70 -6.63 2.12
N TYR A 149 -15.82 -5.85 2.75
CA TYR A 149 -16.08 -5.14 4.00
C TYR A 149 -16.16 -3.62 3.77
N PRO A 150 -16.82 -2.87 4.68
CA PRO A 150 -16.86 -1.41 4.62
C PRO A 150 -15.44 -0.82 4.57
N HIS A 151 -15.17 -0.02 3.56
CA HIS A 151 -13.86 0.62 3.34
C HIS A 151 -14.05 1.99 2.69
N HIS A 152 -13.07 2.86 2.86
CA HIS A 152 -12.98 4.09 2.10
C HIS A 152 -12.41 3.78 0.71
N PRO A 153 -13.15 4.02 -0.39
CA PRO A 153 -12.63 3.78 -1.72
C PRO A 153 -11.66 4.90 -2.14
N VAL A 154 -10.66 4.56 -2.94
CA VAL A 154 -9.83 5.56 -3.64
C VAL A 154 -10.74 6.36 -4.58
N GLY A 155 -10.83 7.66 -4.35
CA GLY A 155 -11.64 8.57 -5.15
C GLY A 155 -11.00 8.97 -6.47
N ASN A 156 -11.79 9.64 -7.31
CA ASN A 156 -11.38 10.21 -8.59
C ASN A 156 -10.74 9.24 -9.60
N LEU A 157 -11.10 7.94 -9.57
CA LEU A 157 -10.67 6.98 -10.58
C LEU A 157 -11.14 7.35 -12.00
N GLY A 158 -12.20 8.16 -12.11
CA GLY A 158 -12.71 8.68 -13.38
C GLY A 158 -11.75 9.59 -14.14
N CYS A 159 -10.63 10.04 -13.53
CA CYS A 159 -9.61 10.78 -14.26
C CYS A 159 -8.73 9.88 -15.14
N LEU A 160 -8.66 8.57 -14.87
CA LEU A 160 -7.80 7.64 -15.58
C LEU A 160 -8.31 7.41 -17.01
N LYS A 161 -7.38 7.34 -17.98
CA LYS A 161 -7.68 6.97 -19.38
C LYS A 161 -7.85 5.46 -19.53
N VAL A 162 -7.01 4.69 -18.85
CA VAL A 162 -7.08 3.23 -18.77
C VAL A 162 -7.51 2.87 -17.36
N PHE A 163 -8.66 2.21 -17.21
CA PHE A 163 -9.16 1.84 -15.90
C PHE A 163 -8.39 0.63 -15.34
N PRO A 164 -8.19 0.56 -14.02
CA PRO A 164 -7.65 -0.63 -13.37
C PRO A 164 -8.55 -1.84 -13.64
N ASP A 165 -7.96 -3.02 -13.79
CA ASP A 165 -8.71 -4.26 -14.03
C ASP A 165 -9.49 -4.69 -12.78
N ASP A 166 -10.82 -4.57 -12.84
CA ASP A 166 -11.73 -4.93 -11.76
C ASP A 166 -11.80 -6.43 -11.50
N SER A 167 -11.42 -7.26 -12.48
CA SER A 167 -11.40 -8.72 -12.31
C SER A 167 -10.17 -9.20 -11.53
N ASN A 168 -9.12 -8.39 -11.50
CA ASN A 168 -7.88 -8.71 -10.81
C ASN A 168 -7.99 -8.30 -9.33
N ARG A 169 -8.19 -9.28 -8.45
CA ARG A 169 -8.29 -9.06 -6.99
C ARG A 169 -7.05 -8.37 -6.41
N ALA A 170 -5.87 -8.66 -6.96
CA ALA A 170 -4.60 -8.06 -6.53
C ALA A 170 -4.60 -6.54 -6.74
N VAL A 171 -5.16 -6.07 -7.85
CA VAL A 171 -5.37 -4.65 -8.15
C VAL A 171 -6.49 -4.07 -7.28
N GLY A 172 -7.60 -4.80 -7.17
CA GLY A 172 -8.77 -4.36 -6.43
C GLY A 172 -8.48 -4.00 -4.96
N MET A 173 -7.61 -4.74 -4.26
CA MET A 173 -7.26 -4.42 -2.87
C MET A 173 -6.71 -3.00 -2.68
N TRP A 174 -6.00 -2.46 -3.68
CA TRP A 174 -5.42 -1.12 -3.63
C TRP A 174 -6.44 0.00 -3.87
N LYS A 175 -7.70 -0.34 -4.13
CA LYS A 175 -8.83 0.60 -4.07
C LYS A 175 -9.28 0.90 -2.65
N CYS A 176 -8.86 0.11 -1.66
CA CYS A 176 -9.13 0.36 -0.25
C CYS A 176 -8.12 1.38 0.29
N LEU A 177 -8.59 2.61 0.53
CA LEU A 177 -7.76 3.70 1.04
C LEU A 177 -7.28 3.43 2.47
N ASP A 178 -8.07 2.72 3.28
CA ASP A 178 -7.68 2.34 4.65
C ASP A 178 -6.46 1.40 4.64
N LEU A 179 -6.38 0.48 3.67
CA LEU A 179 -5.22 -0.38 3.46
C LEU A 179 -3.99 0.46 3.05
N VAL A 180 -4.15 1.38 2.10
CA VAL A 180 -3.06 2.27 1.69
C VAL A 180 -2.57 3.09 2.88
N GLU A 181 -3.48 3.64 3.68
CA GLU A 181 -3.15 4.48 4.81
C GLU A 181 -2.37 3.71 5.89
N ILE A 182 -2.81 2.51 6.28
CA ILE A 182 -2.08 1.74 7.30
C ILE A 182 -0.69 1.31 6.80
N ILE A 183 -0.54 0.96 5.53
CA ILE A 183 0.75 0.61 4.93
C ILE A 183 1.71 1.80 4.99
N PHE A 184 1.23 3.03 4.73
CA PHE A 184 2.06 4.22 4.81
C PHE A 184 2.34 4.68 6.25
N ARG A 185 1.39 4.51 7.18
CA ARG A 185 1.62 4.70 8.62
C ARG A 185 2.68 3.72 9.14
N LEU A 186 2.69 2.47 8.68
CA LEU A 186 3.72 1.49 8.99
C LEU A 186 5.07 1.82 8.32
N GLY A 187 5.04 2.35 7.09
CA GLY A 187 6.23 2.77 6.35
C GLY A 187 6.97 3.94 6.98
N ASP A 188 6.26 4.81 7.71
CA ASP A 188 6.86 5.93 8.44
C ASP A 188 7.70 5.48 9.65
N ILE A 189 7.54 4.24 10.11
CA ILE A 189 8.37 3.66 11.17
C ILE A 189 9.72 3.24 10.56
N PRO A 190 10.85 3.85 10.98
CA PRO A 190 12.15 3.61 10.34
C PRO A 190 12.55 2.13 10.29
N ALA A 191 12.26 1.37 11.34
CA ALA A 191 12.58 -0.07 11.42
C ALA A 191 11.81 -0.94 10.41
N LEU A 192 10.63 -0.48 9.94
CA LEU A 192 9.76 -1.22 9.02
C LEU A 192 9.79 -0.67 7.59
N SER A 193 10.26 0.57 7.40
CA SER A 193 10.30 1.29 6.12
C SER A 193 10.81 0.44 4.94
N ASN A 194 11.95 -0.23 5.09
CA ASN A 194 12.54 -1.08 4.05
C ASN A 194 11.68 -2.31 3.73
N GLN A 195 11.04 -2.91 4.74
CA GLN A 195 10.15 -4.05 4.54
C GLN A 195 8.88 -3.62 3.78
N ILE A 196 8.33 -2.46 4.12
CA ILE A 196 7.18 -1.88 3.40
C ILE A 196 7.55 -1.54 1.96
N LEU A 197 8.70 -0.90 1.70
CA LEU A 197 9.15 -0.65 0.33
C LEU A 197 9.33 -1.94 -0.46
N THR A 198 9.86 -2.98 0.17
CA THR A 198 10.00 -4.29 -0.46
C THR A 198 8.63 -4.88 -0.79
N LEU A 199 7.66 -4.78 0.12
CA LEU A 199 6.28 -5.22 -0.10
C LEU A 199 5.59 -4.44 -1.24
N LEU A 200 5.81 -3.13 -1.34
CA LEU A 200 5.24 -2.30 -2.40
C LEU A 200 5.86 -2.59 -3.78
N ARG A 201 7.14 -2.98 -3.83
CA ARG A 201 7.89 -3.27 -5.07
C ARG A 201 7.80 -4.72 -5.54
N ARG A 202 7.83 -5.68 -4.62
CA ARG A 202 7.89 -7.11 -4.93
C ARG A 202 6.58 -7.57 -5.56
N SER A 203 6.64 -8.29 -6.67
CA SER A 203 5.43 -8.86 -7.31
C SER A 203 4.66 -9.77 -6.35
N PRO A 204 3.33 -9.60 -6.17
CA PRO A 204 2.40 -8.74 -6.92
C PRO A 204 2.18 -7.34 -6.29
N GLY A 205 3.23 -6.54 -6.14
CA GLY A 205 3.21 -5.23 -5.50
C GLY A 205 2.65 -4.11 -6.40
N PRO A 206 1.98 -3.10 -5.83
CA PRO A 206 1.25 -2.08 -6.55
C PRO A 206 2.14 -1.13 -7.35
N MET A 207 3.41 -0.98 -6.99
CA MET A 207 4.32 -0.07 -7.70
C MET A 207 4.59 -0.50 -9.14
N ALA A 208 4.52 -1.81 -9.43
CA ALA A 208 4.64 -2.34 -10.78
C ALA A 208 3.28 -2.71 -11.38
N LEU A 209 2.34 -3.18 -10.56
CA LEU A 209 1.05 -3.70 -11.00
C LEU A 209 0.04 -2.58 -11.34
N CYS A 210 -0.05 -1.55 -10.50
CA CYS A 210 -1.03 -0.47 -10.63
C CYS A 210 -0.48 0.86 -10.04
N PRO A 211 0.59 1.41 -10.64
CA PRO A 211 1.29 2.59 -10.09
C PRO A 211 0.42 3.84 -10.05
N ASP A 212 -0.50 3.99 -11.00
CA ASP A 212 -1.48 5.08 -11.09
C ASP A 212 -2.55 5.00 -9.97
N LEU A 213 -3.14 3.82 -9.76
CA LEU A 213 -4.08 3.59 -8.65
C LEU A 213 -3.40 3.84 -7.31
N LEU A 214 -2.18 3.33 -7.13
CA LEU A 214 -1.42 3.57 -5.91
C LEU A 214 -1.12 5.06 -5.73
N PHE A 215 -0.71 5.77 -6.79
CA PHE A 215 -0.45 7.20 -6.73
C PHE A 215 -1.69 7.97 -6.24
N LEU A 216 -2.86 7.68 -6.81
CA LEU A 216 -4.13 8.31 -6.42
C LEU A 216 -4.48 8.01 -4.96
N GLY A 217 -4.31 6.76 -4.51
CA GLY A 217 -4.54 6.38 -3.12
C GLY A 217 -3.59 7.12 -2.17
N VAL A 218 -2.30 7.11 -2.47
CA VAL A 218 -1.26 7.77 -1.66
C VAL A 218 -1.44 9.29 -1.61
N LEU A 219 -2.06 9.91 -2.62
CA LEU A 219 -2.39 11.32 -2.58
C LEU A 219 -3.58 11.61 -1.64
N GLN A 220 -4.53 10.69 -1.53
CA GLN A 220 -5.80 10.88 -0.82
C GLN A 220 -5.80 10.45 0.65
N ILE A 221 -4.82 9.66 1.10
CA ILE A 221 -4.73 9.24 2.51
C ILE A 221 -4.69 10.43 3.48
N SER A 222 -5.34 10.26 4.63
CA SER A 222 -5.59 11.33 5.62
C SER A 222 -4.40 11.58 6.57
N MET A 223 -3.17 11.45 6.07
CA MET A 223 -1.94 11.62 6.84
C MET A 223 -1.05 12.76 6.28
N PRO A 224 -0.15 13.33 7.09
CA PRO A 224 0.82 14.33 6.62
C PRO A 224 1.72 13.82 5.49
N MET A 225 2.39 14.73 4.79
CA MET A 225 3.34 14.41 3.74
C MET A 225 4.69 13.99 4.34
N THR A 226 4.78 12.74 4.82
CA THR A 226 6.00 12.20 5.46
C THR A 226 7.12 11.93 4.46
N GLN A 227 8.36 11.80 4.94
CA GLN A 227 9.51 11.49 4.06
C GLN A 227 9.33 10.17 3.31
N PHE A 228 8.75 9.16 3.97
CA PHE A 228 8.41 7.89 3.34
C PHE A 228 7.39 8.10 2.20
N ARG A 229 6.33 8.87 2.44
CA ARG A 229 5.31 9.19 1.44
C ARG A 229 5.89 9.93 0.24
N VAL A 230 6.72 10.93 0.50
CA VAL A 230 7.44 11.68 -0.55
C VAL A 230 8.35 10.75 -1.36
N HIS A 231 9.10 9.85 -0.70
CA HIS A 231 9.97 8.90 -1.38
C HIS A 231 9.19 8.00 -2.35
N VAL A 232 8.06 7.43 -1.88
CA VAL A 232 7.21 6.59 -2.72
C VAL A 232 6.59 7.40 -3.87
N LEU A 233 6.07 8.60 -3.61
CA LEU A 233 5.53 9.46 -4.66
C LEU A 233 6.57 9.79 -5.73
N LYS A 234 7.80 10.18 -5.34
CA LYS A 234 8.89 10.45 -6.29
C LYS A 234 9.18 9.23 -7.18
N TYR A 235 9.20 8.03 -6.59
CA TYR A 235 9.37 6.79 -7.34
C TYR A 235 8.22 6.57 -8.34
N LEU A 236 6.97 6.72 -7.89
CA LEU A 236 5.80 6.56 -8.75
C LEU A 236 5.75 7.60 -9.89
N VAL A 237 6.18 8.84 -9.65
CA VAL A 237 6.33 9.85 -10.71
C VAL A 237 7.28 9.33 -11.80
N SER A 238 8.45 8.83 -11.42
CA SER A 238 9.41 8.28 -12.40
C SER A 238 8.86 7.08 -13.17
N VAL A 239 8.10 6.19 -12.52
CA VAL A 239 7.43 5.05 -13.19
C VAL A 239 6.35 5.52 -14.15
N LEU A 240 5.58 6.55 -13.80
CA LEU A 240 4.55 7.10 -14.69
C LEU A 240 5.19 7.84 -15.88
N LEU A 241 6.30 8.54 -15.66
CA LEU A 241 7.06 9.22 -16.72
C LEU A 241 7.65 8.25 -17.75
N SER A 242 7.94 7.00 -17.39
CA SER A 242 8.52 5.99 -18.31
C SER A 242 7.52 5.41 -19.32
N GLY A 243 6.48 6.15 -19.69
CA GLY A 243 5.55 5.80 -20.77
C GLY A 243 4.16 5.31 -20.33
N HIS A 244 3.77 5.53 -19.07
CA HIS A 244 2.45 5.11 -18.59
C HIS A 244 1.32 5.94 -19.24
N SER A 245 0.25 5.28 -19.70
CA SER A 245 -0.89 5.91 -20.38
C SER A 245 -1.62 6.95 -19.51
N ASN A 246 -1.72 6.65 -18.21
CA ASN A 246 -2.38 7.50 -17.21
C ASN A 246 -1.49 8.58 -16.59
N ALA A 247 -0.25 8.80 -17.05
CA ALA A 247 0.66 9.76 -16.41
C ALA A 247 0.09 11.18 -16.35
N VAL A 248 -0.39 11.70 -17.49
CA VAL A 248 -1.00 13.04 -17.57
C VAL A 248 -2.15 13.21 -16.59
N PRO A 249 -3.26 12.42 -16.67
CA PRO A 249 -4.42 12.68 -15.82
C PRO A 249 -4.11 12.54 -14.33
N VAL A 250 -3.27 11.58 -13.95
CA VAL A 250 -2.84 11.40 -12.56
C VAL A 250 -2.06 12.62 -12.07
N PHE A 251 -1.11 13.13 -12.86
CA PHE A 251 -0.36 14.34 -12.51
C PHE A 251 -1.23 15.58 -12.52
N GLN A 252 -2.23 15.67 -13.40
CA GLN A 252 -3.15 16.80 -13.48
C GLN A 252 -4.06 16.86 -12.24
N PHE A 253 -4.48 15.71 -11.73
CA PHE A 253 -5.14 15.62 -10.43
C PHE A 253 -4.19 16.02 -9.30
N ALA A 254 -2.97 15.47 -9.28
CA ALA A 254 -1.96 15.79 -8.27
C ALA A 254 -1.60 17.29 -8.21
N TRP A 255 -1.50 17.91 -9.38
CA TRP A 255 -1.15 19.32 -9.57
C TRP A 255 -2.15 20.29 -8.94
N ASN A 256 -3.42 19.86 -8.88
CA ASN A 256 -4.55 20.64 -8.39
C ASN A 256 -5.07 20.15 -7.03
N PHE A 257 -4.38 19.21 -6.38
CA PHE A 257 -4.81 18.66 -5.11
C PHE A 257 -4.63 19.68 -3.97
N GLU A 258 -5.73 20.22 -3.46
CA GLU A 258 -5.76 21.38 -2.56
C GLU A 258 -4.89 21.20 -1.30
N ASN A 259 -5.00 20.05 -0.64
CA ASN A 259 -4.36 19.79 0.67
C ASN A 259 -2.82 19.83 0.61
N HIS A 260 -2.21 19.54 -0.55
CA HIS A 260 -0.76 19.44 -0.70
C HIS A 260 -0.22 20.12 -1.97
N ARG A 261 -0.94 21.10 -2.53
CA ARG A 261 -0.66 21.66 -3.85
C ARG A 261 0.80 22.07 -4.06
N VAL A 262 1.35 22.88 -3.15
CA VAL A 262 2.74 23.38 -3.26
C VAL A 262 3.76 22.23 -3.18
N GLN A 263 3.58 21.32 -2.22
CA GLN A 263 4.46 20.18 -2.01
C GLN A 263 4.42 19.22 -3.21
N MET A 264 3.24 18.95 -3.77
CA MET A 264 3.09 18.08 -4.93
C MET A 264 3.76 18.66 -6.17
N ARG A 265 3.67 19.97 -6.40
CA ARG A 265 4.40 20.63 -7.51
C ARG A 265 5.90 20.47 -7.36
N GLN A 266 6.44 20.67 -6.16
CA GLN A 266 7.87 20.46 -5.88
C GLN A 266 8.29 18.99 -6.07
N ILE A 267 7.45 18.03 -5.65
CA ILE A 267 7.70 16.60 -5.83
C ILE A 267 7.70 16.24 -7.31
N LEU A 268 6.71 16.67 -8.08
CA LEU A 268 6.59 16.40 -9.51
C LEU A 268 7.80 16.94 -10.26
N PHE A 269 8.11 18.21 -10.09
CA PHE A 269 9.22 18.83 -10.80
C PHE A 269 10.59 18.31 -10.37
N GLY A 270 10.81 18.13 -9.07
CA GLY A 270 12.06 17.52 -8.58
C GLY A 270 12.24 16.09 -9.10
N SER A 271 11.15 15.35 -9.28
CA SER A 271 11.18 13.99 -9.86
C SER A 271 11.40 14.01 -11.37
N MET A 272 10.79 14.95 -12.10
CA MET A 272 11.01 15.13 -13.54
C MET A 272 12.47 15.44 -13.84
N ALA A 273 13.06 16.35 -13.08
CA ALA A 273 14.47 16.68 -13.23
C ALA A 273 15.38 15.50 -12.84
N ALA A 274 15.09 14.79 -11.75
CA ALA A 274 15.83 13.58 -11.38
C ALA A 274 15.71 12.48 -12.45
N TYR A 275 14.55 12.32 -13.07
CA TYR A 275 14.30 11.38 -14.16
C TYR A 275 15.10 11.73 -15.43
N TYR A 276 15.25 13.02 -15.73
CA TYR A 276 16.16 13.51 -16.77
C TYR A 276 17.63 13.24 -16.43
N SER A 277 18.08 13.65 -15.24
CA SER A 277 19.49 13.54 -14.82
C SER A 277 20.02 12.10 -14.79
N GLN A 278 19.15 11.09 -14.69
CA GLN A 278 19.54 9.69 -14.77
C GLN A 278 20.12 9.31 -16.13
N ASN A 279 19.60 9.86 -17.23
CA ASN A 279 20.08 9.61 -18.60
C ASN A 279 19.88 10.88 -19.47
N PRO A 280 20.78 11.87 -19.38
CA PRO A 280 20.64 13.14 -20.09
C PRO A 280 20.65 13.01 -21.63
N GLU A 281 21.29 11.97 -22.16
CA GLU A 281 21.38 11.71 -23.60
C GLU A 281 20.02 11.28 -24.22
N ASP A 282 19.08 10.81 -23.40
CA ASP A 282 17.79 10.31 -23.84
C ASP A 282 16.80 11.47 -24.07
N GLN A 283 16.85 12.02 -25.29
CA GLN A 283 15.98 13.12 -25.74
C GLN A 283 14.47 12.79 -25.66
N SER A 284 14.11 11.50 -25.62
CA SER A 284 12.71 11.08 -25.47
C SER A 284 12.17 11.42 -24.08
N ARG A 285 13.00 11.37 -23.04
CA ARG A 285 12.62 11.74 -21.66
C ARG A 285 12.31 13.22 -21.56
N LEU A 286 13.20 14.05 -22.10
CA LEU A 286 13.05 15.50 -22.11
C LEU A 286 11.76 15.90 -22.84
N THR A 287 11.52 15.28 -24.00
CA THR A 287 10.29 15.41 -24.78
C THR A 287 9.05 15.04 -23.96
N ARG A 288 9.08 13.89 -23.29
CA ARG A 288 7.95 13.40 -22.49
C ARG A 288 7.65 14.33 -21.30
N ILE A 289 8.69 14.81 -20.62
CA ILE A 289 8.56 15.78 -19.51
C ILE A 289 7.93 17.08 -20.04
N LEU A 290 8.38 17.59 -21.19
CA LEU A 290 7.84 18.81 -21.78
C LEU A 290 6.36 18.69 -22.12
N GLU A 291 5.97 17.61 -22.79
CA GLU A 291 4.56 17.36 -23.17
C GLU A 291 3.64 17.34 -21.94
N ILE A 292 4.02 16.57 -20.92
CA ILE A 292 3.28 16.50 -19.66
C ILE A 292 3.23 17.87 -18.99
N THR A 293 4.36 18.55 -18.87
CA THR A 293 4.43 19.87 -18.18
C THR A 293 3.57 20.92 -18.89
N HIS A 294 3.54 20.89 -20.23
CA HIS A 294 2.70 21.74 -21.04
C HIS A 294 1.20 21.45 -20.80
N GLU A 295 0.80 20.18 -20.76
CA GLU A 295 -0.58 19.78 -20.41
C GLU A 295 -1.00 20.17 -18.98
N LEU A 296 -0.05 20.21 -18.04
CA LEU A 296 -0.25 20.72 -16.68
C LEU A 296 -0.32 22.25 -16.61
N LYS A 297 -0.01 22.97 -17.70
CA LYS A 297 0.19 24.42 -17.73
C LYS A 297 1.23 24.91 -16.71
N GLY A 298 2.25 24.07 -16.46
CA GLY A 298 3.27 24.29 -15.43
C GLY A 298 4.63 24.73 -15.97
N LEU A 299 4.75 25.04 -17.28
CA LEU A 299 6.04 25.29 -17.91
C LEU A 299 6.81 26.47 -17.30
N SER A 300 6.14 27.59 -17.04
CA SER A 300 6.76 28.75 -16.39
C SER A 300 7.28 28.41 -14.99
N GLU A 301 6.52 27.64 -14.20
CA GLU A 301 6.93 27.19 -12.87
C GLU A 301 8.11 26.20 -12.95
N LEU A 302 8.13 25.29 -13.93
CA LEU A 302 9.23 24.34 -14.15
C LEU A 302 10.54 25.08 -14.47
N LEU A 303 10.48 26.09 -15.35
CA LEU A 303 11.64 26.89 -15.75
C LEU A 303 12.18 27.79 -14.64
N SER A 304 11.46 27.91 -13.53
CA SER A 304 11.90 28.70 -12.37
C SER A 304 12.81 27.91 -11.40
N ILE A 305 13.01 26.60 -11.63
CA ILE A 305 13.77 25.72 -10.74
C ILE A 305 15.28 25.97 -10.86
N ASN A 306 15.99 25.83 -9.74
CA ASN A 306 17.44 26.03 -9.66
C ASN A 306 18.24 24.79 -10.12
N GLN A 307 17.95 24.25 -11.31
CA GLN A 307 18.68 23.14 -11.93
C GLN A 307 19.01 23.49 -13.38
N PHE A 308 20.04 24.32 -13.55
CA PHE A 308 20.33 25.00 -14.81
C PHE A 308 20.49 24.06 -16.03
N PRO A 309 21.21 22.92 -15.97
CA PRO A 309 21.33 22.05 -17.14
C PRO A 309 19.97 21.58 -17.65
N PHE A 310 19.14 21.03 -16.75
CA PHE A 310 17.79 20.58 -17.08
C PHE A 310 16.90 21.72 -17.59
N VAL A 311 16.93 22.88 -16.93
CA VAL A 311 16.08 24.03 -17.29
C VAL A 311 16.46 24.61 -18.65
N ILE A 312 17.76 24.70 -18.96
CA ILE A 312 18.24 25.20 -20.25
C ILE A 312 17.83 24.23 -21.38
N ASP A 313 18.07 22.93 -21.21
CA ASP A 313 17.68 21.92 -22.20
C ASP A 313 16.16 21.93 -22.43
N MET A 314 15.38 22.03 -21.36
CA MET A 314 13.92 22.19 -21.42
C MET A 314 13.50 23.46 -22.15
N ALA A 315 14.16 24.59 -21.90
CA ALA A 315 13.86 25.87 -22.55
C ALA A 315 14.16 25.83 -24.05
N ILE A 316 15.29 25.24 -24.44
CA ILE A 316 15.65 25.04 -25.85
C ILE A 316 14.61 24.15 -26.54
N LEU A 317 14.24 23.04 -25.92
CA LEU A 317 13.22 22.14 -26.49
C LEU A 317 11.85 22.80 -26.58
N ALA A 318 11.45 23.57 -25.57
CA ALA A 318 10.21 24.34 -25.57
C ALA A 318 10.18 25.40 -26.68
N ALA A 319 11.30 26.09 -26.91
CA ALA A 319 11.43 27.07 -27.98
C ALA A 319 11.32 26.44 -29.36
N ARG A 320 11.91 25.26 -29.57
CA ARG A 320 11.77 24.48 -30.81
C ARG A 320 10.33 24.03 -31.11
N ARG A 321 9.46 24.00 -30.10
CA ARG A 321 8.03 23.66 -30.23
C ARG A 321 7.12 24.89 -30.13
N ASP A 322 7.67 26.09 -30.24
CA ASP A 322 6.95 27.37 -30.14
C ASP A 322 6.20 27.59 -28.81
N PHE A 323 6.60 26.90 -27.73
CA PHE A 323 6.02 27.07 -26.40
C PHE A 323 6.67 28.19 -25.57
N LEU A 324 7.86 28.66 -25.99
CA LEU A 324 8.65 29.66 -25.26
C LEU A 324 9.43 30.54 -26.24
N LYS A 325 9.58 31.83 -25.91
CA LYS A 325 10.54 32.72 -26.57
C LYS A 325 11.89 32.65 -25.86
N LEU A 326 12.87 31.96 -26.45
CA LEU A 326 14.14 31.65 -25.82
C LEU A 326 14.95 32.91 -25.47
N ASP A 327 15.03 33.88 -26.38
CA ASP A 327 15.85 35.09 -26.19
C ASP A 327 15.43 35.86 -24.95
N LYS A 328 14.11 36.09 -24.81
CA LYS A 328 13.53 36.76 -23.65
C LYS A 328 13.78 35.95 -22.37
N PHE A 329 13.60 34.62 -22.43
CA PHE A 329 13.82 33.76 -21.27
C PHE A 329 15.27 33.81 -20.76
N ILE A 330 16.25 33.78 -21.68
CA ILE A 330 17.66 33.87 -21.34
C ILE A 330 17.98 35.24 -20.74
N GLU A 331 17.47 36.33 -21.33
CA GLU A 331 17.64 37.69 -20.81
C GLU A 331 17.07 37.83 -19.38
N ASP A 332 15.84 37.36 -19.16
CA ASP A 332 15.17 37.35 -17.85
C ASP A 332 15.98 36.53 -16.83
N LYS A 333 16.54 35.36 -17.22
CA LYS A 333 17.33 34.51 -16.32
C LYS A 333 18.72 35.05 -16.01
N LEU A 334 19.38 35.71 -16.98
CA LEU A 334 20.68 36.34 -16.78
C LEU A 334 20.60 37.57 -15.87
N THR A 335 19.50 38.33 -15.95
CA THR A 335 19.25 39.48 -15.08
C THR A 335 18.91 39.05 -13.65
N GLU A 336 18.14 37.97 -13.48
CA GLU A 336 17.77 37.43 -12.16
C GLU A 336 18.96 36.82 -11.38
N HIS A 337 19.90 36.16 -12.06
CA HIS A 337 20.97 35.37 -11.42
C HIS A 337 22.38 35.96 -11.59
N GLY A 338 22.52 37.28 -11.54
CA GLY A 338 23.75 38.05 -11.86
C GLY A 338 25.12 37.41 -11.54
N GLU A 339 25.31 36.75 -10.40
CA GLU A 339 26.58 36.09 -10.05
C GLU A 339 26.81 34.69 -10.66
N ARG A 340 25.75 33.94 -11.01
CA ARG A 340 25.84 32.60 -11.69
C ARG A 340 25.85 32.69 -13.22
N ARG A 341 25.98 33.90 -13.75
CA ARG A 341 26.03 34.18 -15.19
C ARG A 341 27.06 33.31 -15.94
N LYS A 342 28.20 33.04 -15.30
CA LYS A 342 29.27 32.20 -15.88
C LYS A 342 28.84 30.74 -16.05
N GLU A 343 28.15 30.16 -15.06
CA GLU A 343 27.66 28.77 -15.15
C GLU A 343 26.61 28.62 -16.26
N ILE A 344 25.70 29.59 -16.37
CA ILE A 344 24.68 29.61 -17.43
C ILE A 344 25.33 29.75 -18.81
N MET A 345 26.32 30.63 -18.97
CA MET A 345 27.01 30.80 -20.26
C MET A 345 27.85 29.58 -20.64
N ILE A 346 28.51 28.91 -19.69
CA ILE A 346 29.27 27.67 -19.97
C ILE A 346 28.36 26.53 -20.45
N ILE A 347 27.09 26.49 -20.02
CA ILE A 347 26.13 25.48 -20.48
C ILE A 347 25.58 25.81 -21.88
N LEU A 348 25.61 27.10 -22.27
CA LEU A 348 25.10 27.56 -23.57
C LEU A 348 26.16 27.53 -24.69
N GLU A 349 27.46 27.56 -24.35
CA GLU A 349 28.59 27.32 -25.26
C GLU A 349 28.77 25.83 -25.55
#